data_AF-A0A378XVC7-F1
#
_entry.id   AF-A0A378XVC7-F1
#
_cell.length_a   1.000
_cell.length_b   1.000
_cell.length_c   1.000
_cell.angle_alpha   90.00
_cell.angle_beta   90.00
_cell.angle_gamma   90.00
#
_symmetry.space_group_name_H-M   'P 1'
#
loop_
_entity.id
_entity.type
_entity.pdbx_description
1 polymer ?
#
loop_
_entity_poly.entity_id
_entity_poly.type
_entity_poly.pdbx_seq_one_letter_code
_entity_poly.pdbx_strand_id
1 'polypeptide(L)'
;MLHRKGARKRTDIPTDVLQLLQQGQLETVNLTEWLAVDHIVLLRNALDEFGLQRSFNVFLTELDHLKEKKIMKIIPAIAQAWLHVFEQQTLEERTRIFDAMASHLSDSIRCWAAYIIGVDSRLSLEEKLAGIRPFAADSHFGVREIAWMAMREPISLQLDEALVLLNSWMRNKDANIRRFAIELTRPQGVWAKHIPELKEHPELALPLLEVVQSDPVKYVQDSVGNWLNDASKTNPEWVIQVCDTWLLASDTKETKRIVTRAQRSLNKMK
;
A
#
# COMPACT_ATOMS: atom_id res chain seq x y z
N MET A 1 4.65 -23.14 -12.97
CA MET A 1 3.44 -22.29 -12.80
C MET A 1 3.70 -20.78 -12.94
N LEU A 2 4.88 -20.34 -13.40
CA LEU A 2 5.10 -18.92 -13.76
C LEU A 2 4.29 -18.60 -15.04
N HIS A 3 3.54 -17.49 -15.02
CA HIS A 3 2.60 -17.03 -16.07
C HIS A 3 1.17 -17.63 -16.06
N ARG A 4 0.62 -17.92 -14.89
CA ARG A 4 -0.83 -18.19 -14.78
C ARG A 4 -1.61 -16.90 -15.05
N LYS A 5 -2.64 -16.98 -15.89
CA LYS A 5 -3.61 -15.89 -16.09
C LYS A 5 -4.76 -16.09 -15.09
N GLY A 6 -4.97 -15.10 -14.22
CA GLY A 6 -5.98 -15.22 -13.18
C GLY A 6 -7.41 -15.13 -13.70
N ALA A 7 -8.33 -15.74 -12.96
CA ALA A 7 -9.74 -15.75 -13.31
C ALA A 7 -10.34 -14.33 -13.23
N ARG A 8 -11.33 -14.02 -14.09
CA ARG A 8 -12.01 -12.71 -14.05
C ARG A 8 -13.10 -12.66 -13.00
N LYS A 9 -13.79 -13.78 -12.75
CA LYS A 9 -14.80 -13.92 -11.72
C LYS A 9 -14.34 -14.93 -10.67
N ARG A 10 -14.79 -14.73 -9.42
CA ARG A 10 -14.45 -15.61 -8.30
C ARG A 10 -14.89 -17.06 -8.54
N THR A 11 -16.05 -17.25 -9.15
CA THR A 11 -16.61 -18.57 -9.50
C THR A 11 -15.76 -19.35 -10.50
N ASP A 12 -14.88 -18.66 -11.22
CA ASP A 12 -14.09 -19.23 -12.31
C ASP A 12 -12.65 -19.54 -11.83
N ILE A 13 -12.34 -19.31 -10.55
CA ILE A 13 -11.05 -19.69 -9.96
C ILE A 13 -11.04 -21.22 -9.79
N PRO A 14 -10.11 -21.95 -10.43
CA PRO A 14 -10.00 -23.39 -10.26
C PRO A 14 -9.83 -23.78 -8.79
N THR A 15 -10.48 -24.87 -8.36
CA THR A 15 -10.50 -25.29 -6.95
C THR A 15 -9.10 -25.59 -6.42
N ASP A 16 -8.24 -26.19 -7.23
CA ASP A 16 -6.83 -26.47 -6.93
C ASP A 16 -6.04 -25.17 -6.72
N VAL A 17 -6.23 -24.17 -7.59
CA VAL A 17 -5.63 -22.84 -7.44
C VAL A 17 -6.10 -22.20 -6.13
N LEU A 18 -7.41 -22.20 -5.88
CA LEU A 18 -7.98 -21.61 -4.67
C LEU A 18 -7.49 -22.30 -3.39
N GLN A 19 -7.27 -23.61 -3.43
CA GLN A 19 -6.69 -24.38 -2.33
C GLN A 19 -5.22 -23.99 -2.09
N LEU A 20 -4.41 -23.91 -3.15
CA LEU A 20 -3.00 -23.51 -3.03
C LEU A 20 -2.83 -22.08 -2.51
N LEU A 21 -3.70 -21.15 -2.93
CA LEU A 21 -3.76 -19.79 -2.39
C LEU A 21 -4.07 -19.80 -0.88
N GLN A 22 -5.04 -20.61 -0.45
CA GLN A 22 -5.39 -20.77 0.97
C GLN A 22 -4.32 -21.49 1.79
N GLN A 23 -3.47 -22.29 1.17
CA GLN A 23 -2.33 -22.94 1.83
C GLN A 23 -1.08 -22.06 1.85
N GLY A 24 -1.11 -20.89 1.21
CA GLY A 24 0.04 -20.00 1.08
C GLY A 24 1.10 -20.49 0.08
N GLN A 25 0.81 -21.56 -0.66
CA GLN A 25 1.71 -22.22 -1.61
C GLN A 25 1.65 -21.62 -3.02
N LEU A 26 0.82 -20.59 -3.22
CA LEU A 26 0.69 -19.88 -4.46
C LEU A 26 0.43 -18.40 -4.20
N GLU A 27 0.96 -17.56 -5.09
CA GLU A 27 0.67 -16.14 -5.12
C GLU A 27 -0.55 -15.83 -5.99
N THR A 28 -1.35 -14.85 -5.61
CA THR A 28 -2.44 -14.35 -6.45
C THR A 28 -1.87 -13.62 -7.67
N VAL A 29 -2.62 -13.57 -8.78
CA VAL A 29 -2.13 -12.88 -10.00
C VAL A 29 -3.02 -11.72 -10.44
N ASN A 30 -4.16 -11.52 -9.76
CA ASN A 30 -5.06 -10.38 -9.99
C ASN A 30 -5.93 -10.10 -8.76
N LEU A 31 -6.69 -9.00 -8.83
CA LEU A 31 -7.57 -8.58 -7.74
C LEU A 31 -8.68 -9.60 -7.43
N THR A 32 -9.19 -10.33 -8.43
CA THR A 32 -10.27 -11.31 -8.23
C THR A 32 -9.82 -12.45 -7.32
N GLU A 33 -8.60 -12.94 -7.50
CA GLU A 33 -8.03 -13.98 -6.65
C GLU A 33 -7.59 -13.45 -5.30
N TRP A 34 -6.98 -12.25 -5.28
CA TRP A 34 -6.66 -11.55 -4.04
C TRP A 34 -7.88 -11.41 -3.13
N LEU A 35 -9.03 -11.06 -3.71
CA LEU A 35 -10.31 -10.97 -2.98
C LEU A 35 -10.94 -12.33 -2.63
N ALA A 36 -10.44 -13.44 -3.21
CA ALA A 36 -10.98 -14.77 -2.99
C ALA A 36 -10.25 -15.54 -1.89
N VAL A 37 -9.04 -15.11 -1.50
CA VAL A 37 -8.27 -15.73 -0.41
C VAL A 37 -9.06 -15.66 0.90
N ASP A 38 -9.30 -16.83 1.50
CA ASP A 38 -9.80 -16.91 2.86
C ASP A 38 -8.64 -16.75 3.84
N HIS A 39 -8.54 -15.57 4.43
CA HIS A 39 -7.47 -15.23 5.35
C HIS A 39 -7.49 -16.05 6.65
N ILE A 40 -8.64 -16.62 7.06
CA ILE A 40 -8.73 -17.46 8.26
C ILE A 40 -8.11 -18.83 7.98
N VAL A 41 -8.43 -19.41 6.83
CA VAL A 41 -7.82 -20.66 6.38
C VAL A 41 -6.32 -20.47 6.14
N LEU A 42 -5.93 -19.39 5.46
CA LEU A 42 -4.52 -19.06 5.25
C LEU A 42 -3.76 -18.87 6.57
N LEU A 43 -4.36 -18.17 7.53
CA LEU A 43 -3.73 -17.93 8.83
C LEU A 43 -3.47 -19.23 9.58
N ARG A 44 -4.42 -20.17 9.55
CA ARG A 44 -4.22 -21.49 10.17
C ARG A 44 -3.00 -22.21 9.58
N ASN A 45 -2.92 -22.28 8.25
CA ASN A 45 -1.78 -22.91 7.57
C ASN A 45 -0.45 -22.18 7.89
N ALA A 46 -0.46 -20.85 7.93
CA ALA A 46 0.72 -20.06 8.27
C ALA A 46 1.20 -20.30 9.71
N LEU A 47 0.28 -20.37 10.68
CA LEU A 47 0.65 -20.68 12.07
C LEU A 47 1.16 -22.12 12.23
N ASP A 48 0.62 -23.07 11.46
CA ASP A 48 1.12 -24.43 11.42
C ASP A 48 2.57 -24.45 10.89
N GLU A 49 2.84 -23.72 9.81
CA GLU A 49 4.18 -23.56 9.23
C GLU A 49 5.17 -22.90 10.21
N PHE A 50 4.74 -21.88 10.95
CA PHE A 50 5.60 -21.16 11.89
C PHE A 50 5.74 -21.85 13.26
N GLY A 51 5.04 -22.96 13.51
CA GLY A 51 5.07 -23.66 14.80
C GLY A 51 4.28 -22.96 15.91
N LEU A 52 3.27 -22.15 15.54
CA LEU A 52 2.48 -21.30 16.43
C LEU A 52 1.00 -21.69 16.48
N GLN A 53 0.69 -22.97 16.30
CA GLN A 53 -0.70 -23.47 16.22
C GLN A 53 -1.54 -23.08 17.45
N ARG A 54 -0.90 -23.06 18.62
CA ARG A 54 -1.55 -22.72 19.90
C ARG A 54 -1.99 -21.26 19.98
N SER A 55 -1.42 -20.38 19.17
CA SER A 55 -1.73 -18.96 19.14
C SER A 55 -2.97 -18.62 18.30
N PHE A 56 -3.57 -19.59 17.59
CA PHE A 56 -4.70 -19.34 16.68
C PHE A 56 -5.89 -18.63 17.36
N ASN A 57 -6.17 -18.94 18.63
CA ASN A 57 -7.26 -18.31 19.39
C ASN A 57 -7.06 -16.80 19.63
N VAL A 58 -5.81 -16.32 19.67
CA VAL A 58 -5.51 -14.88 19.78
C VAL A 58 -6.07 -14.14 18.57
N PHE A 59 -5.88 -14.69 17.39
CA PHE A 59 -6.36 -14.12 16.14
C PHE A 59 -7.89 -14.22 16.00
N LEU A 60 -8.49 -15.34 16.41
CA LEU A 60 -9.95 -15.50 16.35
C LEU A 60 -10.66 -14.45 17.19
N THR A 61 -10.17 -14.18 18.40
CA THR A 61 -10.71 -13.14 19.28
C THR A 61 -10.73 -11.78 18.57
N GLU A 62 -9.60 -11.38 17.97
CA GLU A 62 -9.49 -10.10 17.25
C GLU A 62 -10.42 -10.04 16.02
N LEU A 63 -10.53 -11.15 15.29
CA LEU A 63 -11.39 -11.25 14.10
C LEU A 63 -12.88 -11.28 14.43
N ASP A 64 -13.28 -11.82 15.58
CA ASP A 64 -14.68 -11.88 16.02
C ASP A 64 -15.22 -10.51 16.43
N HIS A 65 -14.35 -9.57 16.81
CA HIS A 65 -14.72 -8.18 17.06
C HIS A 65 -15.03 -7.38 15.78
N LEU A 66 -14.69 -7.91 14.60
CA LEU A 66 -14.97 -7.23 13.35
C LEU A 66 -16.45 -7.30 12.97
N LYS A 67 -17.11 -6.13 13.01
CA LYS A 67 -18.49 -5.96 12.50
C LYS A 67 -18.60 -6.29 11.01
N GLU A 68 -17.54 -6.04 10.24
CA GLU A 68 -17.49 -6.32 8.80
C GLU A 68 -16.30 -7.22 8.46
N LYS A 69 -16.56 -8.40 7.88
CA LYS A 69 -15.53 -9.35 7.43
C LYS A 69 -15.05 -9.05 6.01
N LYS A 70 -14.68 -7.79 5.76
CA LYS A 70 -14.02 -7.37 4.50
C LYS A 70 -12.51 -7.48 4.65
N ILE A 71 -11.81 -7.82 3.57
CA ILE A 71 -10.34 -8.00 3.58
C ILE A 71 -9.60 -6.77 4.14
N MET A 72 -10.07 -5.56 3.79
CA MET A 72 -9.51 -4.30 4.30
C MET A 72 -9.65 -4.08 5.82
N LYS A 73 -10.46 -4.90 6.51
CA LYS A 73 -10.58 -4.92 7.97
C LYS A 73 -9.90 -6.14 8.58
N ILE A 74 -9.91 -7.27 7.86
CA ILE A 74 -9.27 -8.51 8.28
C ILE A 74 -7.74 -8.38 8.32
N ILE A 75 -7.11 -7.81 7.28
CA ILE A 75 -5.64 -7.69 7.22
C ILE A 75 -5.08 -6.88 8.41
N PRO A 76 -5.59 -5.66 8.73
CA PRO A 76 -5.14 -4.93 9.90
C PRO A 76 -5.38 -5.68 11.22
N ALA A 77 -6.53 -6.36 11.36
CA ALA A 77 -6.84 -7.14 12.57
C ALA A 77 -5.87 -8.31 12.76
N ILE A 78 -5.54 -9.04 11.70
CA ILE A 78 -4.53 -10.11 11.76
C ILE A 78 -3.17 -9.54 12.14
N ALA A 79 -2.77 -8.40 11.58
CA ALA A 79 -1.51 -7.75 11.92
C ALA A 79 -1.46 -7.28 13.39
N GLN A 80 -2.57 -6.76 13.92
CA GLN A 80 -2.66 -6.39 15.33
C GLN A 80 -2.53 -7.61 16.24
N ALA A 81 -3.21 -8.72 15.91
CA ALA A 81 -3.08 -9.97 16.65
C ALA A 81 -1.66 -10.55 16.59
N TRP A 82 -0.95 -10.38 15.46
CA TRP A 82 0.47 -10.76 15.35
C TRP A 82 1.35 -10.00 16.35
N LEU A 83 1.11 -8.72 16.61
CA LEU A 83 1.87 -7.97 17.62
C LEU A 83 1.71 -8.58 19.02
N HIS A 84 0.50 -9.02 19.39
CA HIS A 84 0.25 -9.71 20.66
C HIS A 84 0.95 -11.06 20.74
N VAL A 85 0.99 -11.81 19.63
CA VAL A 85 1.75 -13.07 19.58
C VAL A 85 3.24 -12.80 19.73
N PHE A 86 3.77 -11.78 19.04
CA PHE A 86 5.17 -11.40 19.13
C PHE A 86 5.57 -10.99 20.55
N GLU A 87 4.71 -10.32 21.32
CA GLU A 87 4.99 -9.98 22.73
C GLU A 87 5.35 -11.20 23.58
N GLN A 88 4.84 -12.38 23.25
CA GLN A 88 5.11 -13.65 23.94
C GLN A 88 6.35 -14.40 23.44
N GLN A 89 7.00 -13.91 22.38
CA GLN A 89 8.19 -14.53 21.77
C GLN A 89 9.47 -13.79 22.16
N THR A 90 10.61 -14.48 22.06
CA THR A 90 11.94 -13.86 22.17
C THR A 90 12.21 -12.96 20.97
N LEU A 91 13.17 -12.02 21.08
CA LEU A 91 13.54 -11.15 19.96
C LEU A 91 14.02 -11.94 18.72
N GLU A 92 14.81 -12.98 18.94
CA GLU A 92 15.29 -13.88 17.89
C GLU A 92 14.12 -14.54 17.15
N GLU A 93 13.15 -15.06 17.91
CA GLU A 93 12.00 -15.75 17.33
C GLU A 93 11.05 -14.79 16.60
N ARG A 94 10.83 -13.58 17.13
CA ARG A 94 10.09 -12.51 16.43
C ARG A 94 10.73 -12.19 15.09
N THR A 95 12.06 -12.02 15.08
CA THR A 95 12.82 -11.68 13.87
C THR A 95 12.71 -12.82 12.85
N ARG A 96 12.92 -14.06 13.28
CA ARG A 96 12.78 -15.26 12.43
C ARG A 96 11.40 -15.34 11.77
N ILE A 97 10.33 -15.18 12.54
CA ILE A 97 8.95 -15.26 12.03
C ILE A 97 8.66 -14.08 11.09
N PHE A 98 9.02 -12.85 11.48
CA PHE A 98 8.78 -11.68 10.65
C PHE A 98 9.50 -11.77 9.31
N ASP A 99 10.78 -12.18 9.31
CA ASP A 99 11.56 -12.35 8.08
C ASP A 99 10.98 -13.45 7.17
N ALA A 100 10.50 -14.55 7.77
CA ALA A 100 9.80 -15.61 7.05
C ALA A 100 8.49 -15.09 6.44
N MET A 101 7.70 -14.30 7.17
CA MET A 101 6.48 -13.66 6.64
C MET A 101 6.80 -12.66 5.53
N ALA A 102 7.83 -11.84 5.70
CA ALA A 102 8.23 -10.78 4.77
C ALA A 102 8.72 -11.31 3.43
N SER A 103 9.30 -12.52 3.42
CA SER A 103 9.79 -13.21 2.22
C SER A 103 8.87 -14.34 1.74
N HIS A 104 7.72 -14.51 2.37
CA HIS A 104 6.81 -15.63 2.13
C HIS A 104 6.26 -15.64 0.70
N LEU A 105 5.98 -16.83 0.14
CA LEU A 105 5.46 -16.99 -1.22
C LEU A 105 4.08 -16.34 -1.42
N SER A 106 3.17 -16.54 -0.46
CA SER A 106 1.86 -15.87 -0.42
C SER A 106 1.99 -14.37 -0.26
N ASP A 107 1.47 -13.62 -1.23
CA ASP A 107 1.33 -12.17 -1.16
C ASP A 107 0.49 -11.72 0.04
N SER A 108 -0.53 -12.50 0.44
CA SER A 108 -1.40 -12.17 1.57
C SER A 108 -0.67 -12.22 2.92
N ILE A 109 0.30 -13.13 3.08
CA ILE A 109 1.15 -13.17 4.29
C ILE A 109 2.12 -11.98 4.30
N ARG A 110 2.70 -11.62 3.13
CA ARG A 110 3.52 -10.40 3.00
C ARG A 110 2.71 -9.13 3.28
N CYS A 111 1.42 -9.09 2.90
CA CYS A 111 0.50 -8.01 3.27
C CYS A 111 0.30 -7.90 4.80
N TRP A 112 0.23 -9.02 5.53
CA TRP A 112 0.19 -8.99 7.00
C TRP A 112 1.49 -8.40 7.57
N ALA A 113 2.65 -8.83 7.08
CA ALA A 113 3.94 -8.30 7.50
C ALA A 113 4.06 -6.78 7.26
N ALA A 114 3.62 -6.30 6.09
CA ALA A 114 3.57 -4.87 5.79
C ALA A 114 2.67 -4.11 6.78
N TYR A 115 1.51 -4.65 7.14
CA TYR A 115 0.61 -4.01 8.10
C TYR A 115 1.13 -4.03 9.53
N ILE A 116 1.84 -5.09 9.95
CA ILE A 116 2.46 -5.18 11.28
C ILE A 116 3.35 -3.96 11.51
N ILE A 117 4.18 -3.58 10.52
CA ILE A 117 5.01 -2.37 10.60
C ILE A 117 4.15 -1.12 10.80
N GLY A 118 3.07 -0.99 10.03
CA GLY A 118 2.16 0.15 10.08
C GLY A 118 1.50 0.32 11.47
N VAL A 119 1.05 -0.78 12.08
CA VAL A 119 0.32 -0.75 13.37
C VAL A 119 1.23 -0.79 14.61
N ASP A 120 2.51 -1.14 14.48
CA ASP A 120 3.41 -1.21 15.64
C ASP A 120 3.72 0.17 16.22
N SER A 121 3.07 0.53 17.33
CA SER A 121 3.22 1.83 17.99
C SER A 121 4.59 2.05 18.64
N ARG A 122 5.44 1.01 18.70
CA ARG A 122 6.78 1.08 19.29
C ARG A 122 7.82 1.64 18.30
N LEU A 123 7.50 1.62 17.00
CA LEU A 123 8.38 2.11 15.94
C LEU A 123 8.16 3.59 15.69
N SER A 124 9.25 4.34 15.60
CA SER A 124 9.28 5.71 15.06
C SER A 124 8.83 5.74 13.59
N LEU A 125 8.50 6.93 13.10
CA LEU A 125 8.12 7.09 11.68
C LEU A 125 9.26 6.67 10.74
N GLU A 126 10.49 7.02 11.07
CA GLU A 126 11.68 6.63 10.31
C GLU A 126 11.88 5.11 10.28
N GLU A 127 11.75 4.43 11.43
CA GLU A 127 11.85 2.97 11.49
C GLU A 127 10.73 2.28 10.71
N LYS A 128 9.50 2.80 10.76
CA LYS A 128 8.39 2.29 9.96
C LYS A 128 8.65 2.46 8.46
N LEU A 129 9.17 3.62 8.04
CA LEU A 129 9.54 3.86 6.64
C LEU A 129 10.69 2.95 6.19
N ALA A 130 11.68 2.70 7.05
CA ALA A 130 12.75 1.75 6.76
C ALA A 130 12.20 0.33 6.60
N GLY A 131 11.36 -0.13 7.52
CA GLY A 131 10.76 -1.46 7.53
C GLY A 131 9.77 -1.71 6.39
N ILE A 132 9.00 -0.69 5.96
CA ILE A 132 7.99 -0.86 4.90
C ILE A 132 8.61 -0.91 3.50
N ARG A 133 9.86 -0.48 3.35
CA ARG A 133 10.53 -0.31 2.06
C ARG A 133 10.54 -1.56 1.17
N PRO A 134 10.81 -2.78 1.67
CA PRO A 134 10.73 -4.00 0.85
C PRO A 134 9.33 -4.23 0.29
N PHE A 135 8.28 -3.97 1.08
CA PHE A 135 6.88 -4.13 0.67
C PHE A 135 6.44 -3.06 -0.32
N ALA A 136 6.95 -1.83 -0.18
CA ALA A 136 6.78 -0.77 -1.16
C ALA A 136 7.40 -1.13 -2.52
N ALA A 137 8.51 -1.88 -2.53
CA ALA A 137 9.20 -2.36 -3.72
C ALA A 137 8.69 -3.73 -4.24
N ASP A 138 7.77 -4.39 -3.52
CA ASP A 138 7.38 -5.77 -3.78
C ASP A 138 6.91 -5.97 -5.23
N SER A 139 7.22 -7.14 -5.80
CA SER A 139 6.83 -7.50 -7.17
C SER A 139 5.31 -7.65 -7.33
N HIS A 140 4.59 -8.02 -6.26
CA HIS A 140 3.16 -8.23 -6.26
C HIS A 140 2.38 -6.95 -6.00
N PHE A 141 1.38 -6.68 -6.84
CA PHE A 141 0.62 -5.42 -6.78
C PHE A 141 -0.12 -5.26 -5.45
N GLY A 142 -0.73 -6.33 -4.92
CA GLY A 142 -1.49 -6.30 -3.68
C GLY A 142 -0.63 -5.90 -2.48
N VAL A 143 0.62 -6.38 -2.42
CA VAL A 143 1.56 -6.03 -1.35
C VAL A 143 1.93 -4.55 -1.43
N ARG A 144 2.18 -4.03 -2.64
CA ARG A 144 2.46 -2.60 -2.85
C ARG A 144 1.28 -1.71 -2.47
N GLU A 145 0.03 -2.15 -2.71
CA GLU A 145 -1.15 -1.40 -2.27
C GLU A 145 -1.26 -1.39 -0.74
N ILE A 146 -1.10 -2.55 -0.12
CA ILE A 146 -1.16 -2.68 1.33
C ILE A 146 -0.04 -1.88 2.02
N ALA A 147 1.15 -1.84 1.44
CA ALA A 147 2.29 -1.12 2.02
C ALA A 147 1.97 0.36 2.29
N TRP A 148 1.43 1.10 1.32
CA TRP A 148 1.10 2.50 1.56
C TRP A 148 -0.15 2.67 2.43
N MET A 149 -1.10 1.73 2.39
CA MET A 149 -2.27 1.76 3.25
C MET A 149 -1.90 1.58 4.74
N ALA A 150 -0.96 0.67 5.02
CA ALA A 150 -0.43 0.43 6.36
C ALA A 150 0.25 1.67 6.96
N MET A 151 0.92 2.45 6.12
CA MET A 151 1.64 3.66 6.54
C MET A 151 0.77 4.92 6.57
N ARG A 152 -0.47 4.85 6.08
CA ARG A 152 -1.31 6.03 5.86
C ARG A 152 -1.62 6.80 7.14
N GLU A 153 -1.94 6.10 8.23
CA GLU A 153 -2.26 6.73 9.51
C GLU A 153 -1.01 7.34 10.18
N PRO A 154 0.12 6.62 10.34
CA PRO A 154 1.36 7.20 10.86
C PRO A 154 1.78 8.49 10.13
N ILE A 155 1.67 8.50 8.80
CA ILE A 155 2.04 9.65 7.96
C ILE A 155 1.07 10.81 8.14
N SER A 156 -0.22 10.54 8.25
CA SER A 156 -1.22 11.59 8.48
C SER A 156 -1.07 12.26 9.84
N LEU A 157 -0.53 11.56 10.84
CA LEU A 157 -0.33 12.10 12.20
C LEU A 157 0.97 12.90 12.33
N GLN A 158 1.96 12.64 11.48
CA GLN A 158 3.31 13.23 11.52
C GLN A 158 3.71 13.76 10.13
N LEU A 159 2.83 14.57 9.52
CA LEU A 159 2.93 14.92 8.11
C LEU A 159 4.21 15.70 7.77
N ASP A 160 4.59 16.70 8.56
CA ASP A 160 5.76 17.53 8.27
C ASP A 160 7.05 16.69 8.24
N GLU A 161 7.23 15.85 9.25
CA GLU A 161 8.35 14.90 9.32
C GLU A 161 8.30 13.91 8.15
N ALA A 162 7.10 13.38 7.84
CA ALA A 162 6.90 12.45 6.74
C ALA A 162 7.33 13.04 5.39
N LEU A 163 6.94 14.29 5.10
CA LEU A 163 7.28 14.95 3.83
C LEU A 163 8.79 15.15 3.69
N VAL A 164 9.49 15.46 4.80
CA VAL A 164 10.96 15.55 4.82
C VAL A 164 11.59 14.19 4.49
N LEU A 165 11.18 13.13 5.20
CA LEU A 165 11.74 11.78 5.02
C LEU A 165 11.48 11.22 3.61
N LEU A 166 10.29 11.47 3.05
CA LEU A 166 9.87 10.99 1.73
C LEU A 166 10.59 11.67 0.56
N ASN A 167 11.28 12.80 0.76
CA ASN A 167 12.02 13.47 -0.31
C ASN A 167 13.09 12.55 -0.94
N SER A 168 13.80 11.77 -0.12
CA SER A 168 14.77 10.79 -0.60
C SER A 168 14.13 9.64 -1.40
N TRP A 169 12.86 9.32 -1.13
CA TRP A 169 12.12 8.26 -1.81
C TRP A 169 11.78 8.65 -3.24
N MET A 170 11.48 9.93 -3.47
CA MET A 170 11.16 10.48 -4.79
C MET A 170 12.33 10.39 -5.79
N ARG A 171 13.56 10.25 -5.30
CA ARG A 171 14.78 10.14 -6.12
C ARG A 171 15.26 8.70 -6.29
N ASN A 172 14.51 7.72 -5.78
CA ASN A 172 14.91 6.33 -5.85
C ASN A 172 14.91 5.82 -7.30
N LYS A 173 15.85 4.93 -7.65
CA LYS A 173 15.88 4.24 -8.94
C LYS A 173 14.63 3.37 -9.17
N ASP A 174 14.10 2.78 -8.11
CA ASP A 174 12.91 1.93 -8.17
C ASP A 174 11.64 2.79 -8.28
N ALA A 175 10.89 2.56 -9.36
CA ALA A 175 9.63 3.25 -9.62
C ALA A 175 8.53 2.89 -8.60
N ASN A 176 8.57 1.70 -8.01
CA ASN A 176 7.62 1.28 -6.98
C ASN A 176 7.80 2.11 -5.69
N ILE A 177 9.05 2.42 -5.33
CA ILE A 177 9.39 3.28 -4.19
C ILE A 177 8.89 4.72 -4.42
N ARG A 178 9.10 5.29 -5.61
CA ARG A 178 8.58 6.62 -5.95
C ARG A 178 7.05 6.63 -5.94
N ARG A 179 6.43 5.62 -6.55
CA ARG A 179 4.96 5.44 -6.56
C ARG A 179 4.40 5.35 -5.15
N PHE A 180 5.05 4.59 -4.26
CA PHE A 180 4.63 4.45 -2.88
C PHE A 180 4.54 5.82 -2.18
N ALA A 181 5.58 6.65 -2.27
CA ALA A 181 5.61 7.97 -1.64
C ALA A 181 4.48 8.88 -2.14
N ILE A 182 4.17 8.84 -3.43
CA ILE A 182 3.08 9.64 -4.03
C ILE A 182 1.71 9.13 -3.57
N GLU A 183 1.45 7.82 -3.64
CA GLU A 183 0.14 7.27 -3.26
C GLU A 183 -0.13 7.43 -1.76
N LEU A 184 0.91 7.23 -0.95
CA LEU A 184 0.88 7.42 0.50
C LEU A 184 0.49 8.84 0.91
N THR A 185 0.79 9.85 0.09
CA THR A 185 0.53 11.27 0.37
C THR A 185 -0.65 11.86 -0.41
N ARG A 186 -1.44 11.06 -1.14
CA ARG A 186 -2.60 11.59 -1.88
C ARG A 186 -3.58 12.30 -0.95
N PRO A 187 -4.11 13.49 -1.26
CA PRO A 187 -4.97 14.21 -0.32
C PRO A 187 -6.35 13.54 -0.14
N GLN A 188 -6.94 13.03 -1.23
CA GLN A 188 -8.32 12.52 -1.27
C GLN A 188 -8.47 11.23 -2.12
N GLY A 189 -7.64 10.23 -1.83
CA GLY A 189 -7.65 8.94 -2.53
C GLY A 189 -8.91 8.12 -2.26
N VAL A 190 -9.45 7.44 -3.28
CA VAL A 190 -10.72 6.66 -3.18
C VAL A 190 -10.65 5.54 -2.13
N TRP A 191 -9.46 4.94 -1.96
CA TRP A 191 -9.21 3.84 -1.02
C TRP A 191 -8.48 4.32 0.25
N ALA A 192 -8.23 5.63 0.37
CA ALA A 192 -7.41 6.19 1.41
C ALA A 192 -8.25 7.06 2.35
N LYS A 193 -7.98 6.98 3.67
CA LYS A 193 -8.42 8.01 4.61
C LYS A 193 -7.85 9.34 4.13
N HIS A 194 -8.68 10.38 4.01
CA HIS A 194 -8.22 11.70 3.57
C HIS A 194 -7.15 12.23 4.53
N ILE A 195 -6.18 12.97 4.00
CA ILE A 195 -5.23 13.76 4.80
C ILE A 195 -5.75 15.20 4.74
N PRO A 196 -6.42 15.71 5.79
CA PRO A 196 -7.04 17.03 5.78
C PRO A 196 -6.04 18.14 5.45
N GLU A 197 -4.84 18.07 6.04
CA GLU A 197 -3.78 19.06 5.82
C GLU A 197 -3.41 19.18 4.32
N LEU A 198 -3.17 18.06 3.62
CA LEU A 198 -2.86 18.09 2.18
C LEU A 198 -4.07 18.41 1.29
N LYS A 199 -5.28 18.28 1.83
CA LYS A 199 -6.51 18.69 1.14
C LYS A 199 -6.68 20.21 1.19
N GLU A 200 -6.31 20.84 2.30
CA GLU A 200 -6.40 22.30 2.51
C GLU A 200 -5.16 23.02 1.97
N HIS A 201 -3.97 22.43 2.20
CA HIS A 201 -2.65 22.95 1.85
C HIS A 201 -1.88 21.98 0.93
N PRO A 202 -2.34 21.73 -0.31
CA PRO A 202 -1.67 20.80 -1.22
C PRO A 202 -0.24 21.25 -1.60
N GLU A 203 0.08 22.53 -1.47
CA GLU A 203 1.41 23.11 -1.69
C GLU A 203 2.50 22.47 -0.83
N LEU A 204 2.16 21.93 0.35
CA LEU A 204 3.11 21.27 1.24
C LEU A 204 3.80 20.06 0.56
N ALA A 205 3.09 19.35 -0.32
CA ALA A 205 3.62 18.20 -1.04
C ALA A 205 4.23 18.56 -2.40
N LEU A 206 4.11 19.81 -2.87
CA LEU A 206 4.62 20.22 -4.18
C LEU A 206 6.11 19.90 -4.38
N PRO A 207 7.01 20.13 -3.39
CA PRO A 207 8.43 19.78 -3.56
C PRO A 207 8.67 18.30 -3.85
N LEU A 208 7.81 17.39 -3.37
CA LEU A 208 7.90 15.97 -3.70
C LEU A 208 7.47 15.70 -5.14
N LEU A 209 6.38 16.33 -5.58
CA LEU A 209 5.78 16.12 -6.90
C LEU A 209 6.67 16.67 -8.02
N GLU A 210 7.35 17.79 -7.79
CA GLU A 210 8.27 18.39 -8.77
C GLU A 210 9.44 17.46 -9.12
N VAL A 211 9.88 16.61 -8.19
CA VAL A 211 10.93 15.61 -8.46
C VAL A 211 10.51 14.60 -9.53
N VAL A 212 9.21 14.33 -9.65
CA VAL A 212 8.62 13.30 -10.54
C VAL A 212 7.67 13.88 -11.59
N GLN A 213 7.69 15.20 -11.81
CA GLN A 213 6.83 15.88 -12.79
C GLN A 213 7.04 15.45 -14.25
N SER A 214 8.14 14.75 -14.52
CA SER A 214 8.47 14.15 -15.82
C SER A 214 8.99 12.71 -15.65
N ASP A 215 8.48 11.97 -14.67
CA ASP A 215 8.95 10.60 -14.39
C ASP A 215 8.85 9.69 -15.63
N PRO A 216 9.89 8.91 -15.99
CA PRO A 216 9.86 8.07 -17.18
C PRO A 216 8.91 6.87 -17.08
N VAL A 217 8.47 6.50 -15.86
CA VAL A 217 7.67 5.30 -15.62
C VAL A 217 6.19 5.65 -15.51
N LYS A 218 5.40 5.07 -16.43
CA LYS A 218 3.94 5.26 -16.52
C LYS A 218 3.21 5.03 -15.19
N TYR A 219 3.67 4.05 -14.40
CA TYR A 219 3.07 3.73 -13.10
C TYR A 219 3.18 4.89 -12.10
N VAL A 220 4.34 5.57 -12.07
CA VAL A 220 4.56 6.77 -11.25
C VAL A 220 3.74 7.94 -11.79
N GLN A 221 3.75 8.16 -13.11
CA GLN A 221 2.95 9.21 -13.76
C GLN A 221 1.45 9.11 -13.42
N ASP A 222 0.92 7.88 -13.38
CA ASP A 222 -0.48 7.66 -13.01
C ASP A 222 -0.77 8.08 -11.57
N SER A 223 0.14 7.81 -10.64
CA SER A 223 0.05 8.24 -9.25
C SER A 223 0.15 9.76 -9.12
N VAL A 224 1.09 10.43 -9.80
CA VAL A 224 1.20 11.91 -9.78
C VAL A 224 -0.06 12.56 -10.34
N GLY A 225 -0.55 12.09 -11.49
CA GLY A 225 -1.78 12.61 -12.08
C GLY A 225 -3.04 12.29 -11.24
N ASN A 226 -3.04 11.20 -10.46
CA ASN A 226 -4.11 10.93 -9.51
C ASN A 226 -4.02 11.85 -8.29
N TRP A 227 -2.82 12.12 -7.78
CA TRP A 227 -2.57 13.02 -6.68
C TRP A 227 -3.08 14.43 -6.99
N LEU A 228 -2.67 14.99 -8.13
CA LEU A 228 -3.10 16.33 -8.56
C LEU A 228 -4.61 16.39 -8.82
N ASN A 229 -5.20 15.37 -9.41
CA ASN A 229 -6.65 15.31 -9.59
C ASN A 229 -7.42 15.16 -8.26
N ASP A 230 -6.80 14.60 -7.22
CA ASP A 230 -7.41 14.58 -5.89
C ASP A 230 -7.35 15.97 -5.25
N ALA A 231 -6.23 16.70 -5.40
CA ALA A 231 -6.10 18.08 -4.96
C ALA A 231 -7.07 19.01 -5.70
N SER A 232 -7.33 18.77 -7.00
CA SER A 232 -8.21 19.62 -7.82
C SER A 232 -9.68 19.60 -7.39
N LYS A 233 -10.07 18.65 -6.53
CA LYS A 233 -11.43 18.60 -5.97
C LYS A 233 -11.69 19.71 -4.96
N THR A 234 -10.64 20.25 -4.34
CA THR A 234 -10.72 21.35 -3.37
C THR A 234 -9.96 22.59 -3.81
N ASN A 235 -8.84 22.43 -4.51
CA ASN A 235 -7.98 23.53 -4.95
C ASN A 235 -7.80 23.52 -6.49
N PRO A 236 -8.88 23.70 -7.27
CA PRO A 236 -8.82 23.58 -8.73
C PRO A 236 -7.89 24.61 -9.38
N GLU A 237 -7.91 25.87 -8.93
CA GLU A 237 -7.06 26.95 -9.48
C GLU A 237 -5.58 26.65 -9.24
N TRP A 238 -5.23 26.18 -8.04
CA TRP A 238 -3.86 25.79 -7.70
C TRP A 238 -3.35 24.67 -8.62
N VAL A 239 -4.17 23.64 -8.87
CA VAL A 239 -3.78 22.54 -9.78
C VAL A 239 -3.59 23.03 -11.21
N ILE A 240 -4.44 23.96 -11.69
CA ILE A 240 -4.28 24.58 -13.01
C ILE A 240 -2.93 25.30 -13.08
N GLN A 241 -2.62 26.15 -12.10
CA GLN A 241 -1.37 26.90 -12.05
C GLN A 241 -0.13 25.99 -12.03
N VAL A 242 -0.14 24.92 -11.23
CA VAL A 242 0.94 23.93 -11.21
C VAL A 242 1.10 23.26 -12.58
N CYS A 243 0.00 22.84 -13.20
CA CYS A 243 0.03 22.20 -14.51
C CYS A 243 0.58 23.12 -15.61
N ASP A 244 0.14 24.38 -15.63
CA ASP A 244 0.61 25.38 -16.60
C ASP A 244 2.11 25.64 -16.42
N THR A 245 2.55 25.78 -15.17
CA THR A 245 3.98 25.94 -14.82
C THR A 245 4.80 24.76 -15.31
N TRP A 246 4.33 23.53 -15.11
CA TRP A 246 5.02 22.31 -15.55
C TRP A 246 5.10 22.20 -17.07
N LEU A 247 4.03 22.56 -17.80
CA LEU A 247 4.03 22.57 -19.26
C LEU A 247 4.99 23.62 -19.84
N LEU A 248 5.14 24.77 -19.16
CA LEU A 248 6.13 25.78 -19.55
C LEU A 248 7.58 25.33 -19.28
N ALA A 249 7.80 24.58 -18.21
CA ALA A 249 9.13 24.12 -17.81
C ALA A 249 9.60 22.83 -18.51
N SER A 250 8.67 21.98 -18.98
CA SER A 250 8.99 20.65 -19.53
C SER A 250 8.03 20.27 -20.68
N ASP A 251 8.57 20.21 -21.91
CA ASP A 251 7.81 19.84 -23.11
C ASP A 251 7.73 18.31 -23.36
N THR A 252 8.10 17.49 -22.37
CA THR A 252 8.17 16.03 -22.51
C THR A 252 6.77 15.40 -22.62
N LYS A 253 6.70 14.22 -23.26
CA LYS A 253 5.45 13.45 -23.34
C LYS A 253 5.00 12.96 -21.96
N GLU A 254 5.94 12.73 -21.05
CA GLU A 254 5.72 12.33 -19.67
C GLU A 254 4.98 13.43 -18.89
N THR A 255 5.48 14.67 -18.93
CA THR A 255 4.85 15.82 -18.27
C THR A 255 3.46 16.09 -18.85
N LYS A 256 3.33 16.15 -20.19
CA LYS A 256 2.03 16.33 -20.87
C LYS A 256 1.00 15.29 -20.44
N ARG A 257 1.42 14.03 -20.31
CA ARG A 257 0.57 12.94 -19.86
C ARG A 257 0.14 13.07 -18.41
N ILE A 258 1.04 13.48 -17.50
CA ILE A 258 0.70 13.74 -16.10
C ILE A 258 -0.35 14.85 -16.01
N VAL A 259 -0.11 15.98 -16.68
CA VAL A 259 -1.00 17.15 -16.69
C VAL A 259 -2.38 16.79 -17.25
N THR A 260 -2.43 16.09 -18.39
CA THR A 260 -3.71 15.62 -18.98
C THR A 260 -4.50 14.77 -17.98
N ARG A 261 -3.80 13.88 -17.25
CA ARG A 261 -4.42 13.05 -16.22
C ARG A 261 -4.85 13.88 -15.02
N ALA A 262 -4.04 14.83 -14.55
CA ALA A 262 -4.31 15.70 -13.41
C ALA A 262 -5.60 16.51 -13.59
N GLN A 263 -5.84 17.04 -14.80
CA GLN A 263 -6.97 17.92 -15.10
C GLN A 263 -8.23 17.19 -15.61
N ARG A 264 -8.23 15.85 -15.66
CA ARG A 264 -9.31 15.05 -16.27
C ARG A 264 -10.70 15.30 -15.67
N SER A 265 -10.79 15.65 -14.39
CA SER A 265 -12.06 15.99 -13.74
C SER A 265 -12.46 17.44 -14.01
N LEU A 266 -11.49 18.36 -14.07
CA LEU A 266 -11.74 19.78 -14.37
C LEU A 266 -12.31 19.95 -15.79
N ASN A 267 -11.77 19.20 -16.75
CA ASN A 267 -12.21 19.26 -18.16
C ASN A 267 -13.61 18.68 -18.40
N LYS A 268 -14.17 17.92 -17.45
CA LYS A 268 -15.55 17.40 -17.52
C LYS A 268 -16.59 18.36 -16.95
N MET A 269 -16.15 19.37 -16.21
CA MET A 269 -17.01 20.38 -15.59
C MET A 269 -17.16 21.65 -16.46
N LYS A 270 -16.39 21.74 -17.55
CA LYS A 270 -16.55 22.72 -18.62
C LYS A 270 -17.47 22.16 -19.70
#